data_AF-A0A1H9QBC8-F1
#
_entry.id   AF-A0A1H9QBC8-F1
#
_cell.length_a   1.000
_cell.length_b   1.000
_cell.length_c   1.000
_cell.angle_alpha   90.00
_cell.angle_beta   90.00
_cell.angle_gamma   90.00
#
_symmetry.space_group_name_H-M   'P 1'
#
loop_
_entity.id
_entity.type
_entity.pdbx_description
1 polymer ?
#
loop_
_entity_poly.entity_id
_entity_poly.type
_entity_poly.pdbx_seq_one_letter_code
_entity_poly.pdbx_strand_id
1 'polypeptide(L)'
;MRTIPIFPRRIAEMSDGVVATADAYAMWLRTFYDVRARWHRRFYRISGMLVILVGASLPVLTSLDYANKEVVISLAGVVVAGLTGLRAFYRWDQSWILLRNSEMAVTAAYLEWKTAPGNFPVSEDAEQRAVQEKAACAFIDKLGELRRQEATTYFKDVAFPDLNGAKT
;
A
#
# COMPACT_ATOMS: atom_id res chain seq x y z
N MET A 1 0.72 15.06 -8.48
CA MET A 1 0.64 13.93 -7.52
C MET A 1 -0.56 13.08 -7.94
N ARG A 2 -0.44 11.76 -8.11
CA ARG A 2 -1.63 10.92 -8.38
C ARG A 2 -2.37 10.71 -7.05
N THR A 3 -3.64 11.06 -7.02
CA THR A 3 -4.52 10.87 -5.86
C THR A 3 -4.94 9.41 -5.75
N ILE A 4 -5.27 8.98 -4.53
CA ILE A 4 -5.84 7.65 -4.30
C ILE A 4 -7.17 7.60 -5.08
N PRO A 5 -7.37 6.63 -5.99
CA PRO A 5 -8.58 6.57 -6.78
C PRO A 5 -9.78 6.25 -5.88
N ILE A 6 -10.85 7.03 -5.99
CA ILE A 6 -12.13 6.78 -5.28
C ILE A 6 -12.73 5.47 -5.82
N PHE A 7 -13.37 4.69 -4.96
CA PHE A 7 -14.07 3.48 -5.39
C PHE A 7 -15.16 3.82 -6.43
N PRO A 8 -15.12 3.27 -7.65
CA PRO A 8 -16.06 3.62 -8.71
C PRO A 8 -17.48 3.14 -8.39
N ARG A 9 -18.47 4.04 -8.48
CA ARG A 9 -19.89 3.70 -8.22
C ARG A 9 -20.42 2.58 -9.11
N ARG A 10 -20.03 2.55 -10.40
CA ARG A 10 -20.39 1.48 -11.35
C ARG A 10 -20.04 0.08 -10.86
N ILE A 11 -18.97 -0.06 -10.07
CA ILE A 11 -18.56 -1.35 -9.50
C ILE A 11 -19.45 -1.72 -8.31
N ALA A 12 -19.81 -0.73 -7.49
CA ALA A 12 -20.74 -0.93 -6.38
C ALA A 12 -22.14 -1.33 -6.85
N GLU A 13 -22.58 -0.76 -7.96
CA GLU A 13 -23.91 -0.96 -8.54
C GLU A 13 -24.00 -2.19 -9.46
N MET A 14 -22.85 -2.81 -9.82
CA MET A 14 -22.77 -3.92 -10.78
C MET A 14 -23.52 -3.67 -12.10
N SER A 15 -23.59 -2.40 -12.53
CA SER A 15 -24.46 -1.95 -13.62
C SER A 15 -24.12 -2.55 -14.98
N ASP A 16 -22.85 -2.91 -15.17
CA ASP A 16 -22.30 -3.30 -16.47
C ASP A 16 -22.19 -4.83 -16.63
N GLY A 17 -22.73 -5.59 -15.68
CA GLY A 17 -22.62 -7.05 -15.60
C GLY A 17 -21.35 -7.53 -14.87
N VAL A 18 -21.33 -8.81 -14.49
CA VAL A 18 -20.31 -9.39 -13.60
C VAL A 18 -18.91 -9.34 -14.22
N VAL A 19 -18.79 -9.68 -15.50
CA VAL A 19 -17.49 -9.73 -16.21
C VAL A 19 -16.87 -8.33 -16.33
N ALA A 20 -17.65 -7.34 -16.73
CA ALA A 20 -17.18 -5.95 -16.83
C ALA A 20 -16.85 -5.36 -15.45
N THR A 21 -17.65 -5.69 -14.44
CA THR A 21 -17.41 -5.28 -13.05
C THR A 21 -16.10 -5.87 -12.51
N ALA A 22 -15.84 -7.15 -12.78
CA ALA A 22 -14.60 -7.81 -12.39
C ALA A 22 -13.36 -7.14 -13.02
N ASP A 23 -13.45 -6.78 -14.30
CA ASP A 23 -12.38 -6.08 -15.02
C ASP A 23 -12.12 -4.68 -14.44
N ALA A 24 -13.19 -3.91 -14.24
CA ALA A 24 -13.13 -2.57 -13.66
C ALA A 24 -12.56 -2.60 -12.23
N TYR A 25 -12.93 -3.60 -11.43
CA TYR A 25 -12.43 -3.77 -10.06
C TYR A 25 -10.95 -4.12 -10.03
N ALA A 26 -10.48 -5.03 -10.89
CA ALA A 26 -9.07 -5.38 -10.98
C ALA A 26 -8.20 -4.18 -11.40
N MET A 27 -8.63 -3.42 -12.42
CA MET A 27 -7.92 -2.22 -12.87
C MET A 27 -7.85 -1.14 -11.80
N TRP A 28 -8.98 -0.90 -11.11
CA TRP A 28 -9.02 0.05 -10.00
C TRP A 28 -8.09 -0.37 -8.86
N LEU A 29 -8.15 -1.66 -8.47
CA LEU A 29 -7.35 -2.20 -7.39
C LEU A 29 -5.85 -2.11 -7.69
N ARG A 30 -5.43 -2.43 -8.91
CA ARG A 30 -4.05 -2.26 -9.37
C ARG A 30 -3.59 -0.81 -9.29
N THR A 31 -4.43 0.13 -9.71
CA THR A 31 -4.12 1.57 -9.64
C THR A 31 -4.01 2.07 -8.19
N PHE A 32 -4.89 1.58 -7.32
CA PHE A 32 -4.85 1.86 -5.89
C PHE A 32 -3.51 1.42 -5.28
N TYR A 33 -3.06 0.19 -5.56
CA TYR A 33 -1.78 -0.31 -5.08
C TYR A 33 -0.58 0.46 -5.64
N ASP A 34 -0.56 0.80 -6.93
CA ASP A 34 0.55 1.57 -7.54
C ASP A 34 0.67 2.99 -6.95
N VAL A 35 -0.46 3.67 -6.68
CA VAL A 35 -0.44 4.97 -6.00
C VAL A 35 0.06 4.84 -4.56
N ARG A 36 -0.44 3.85 -3.82
CA ARG A 36 -0.07 3.63 -2.43
C ARG A 36 1.41 3.23 -2.29
N ALA A 37 1.92 2.33 -3.13
CA ALA A 37 3.32 1.90 -3.13
C ALA A 37 4.29 3.06 -3.39
N ARG A 38 3.97 3.97 -4.32
CA ARG A 38 4.79 5.17 -4.57
C ARG A 38 4.81 6.14 -3.40
N TRP A 39 3.69 6.26 -2.69
CA TRP A 39 3.61 7.12 -1.51
C TRP A 39 4.55 6.62 -0.41
N HIS A 40 4.52 5.33 -0.08
CA HIS A 40 5.42 4.73 0.91
C HIS A 40 6.90 4.90 0.54
N ARG A 41 7.28 4.73 -0.74
CA ARG A 41 8.67 4.95 -1.20
C ARG A 41 9.13 6.40 -1.03
N ARG A 42 8.24 7.38 -1.24
CA ARG A 42 8.55 8.81 -1.02
C ARG A 42 8.72 9.11 0.46
N PHE A 43 7.85 8.62 1.32
CA PHE A 43 7.97 8.80 2.78
C PHE A 43 9.27 8.21 3.32
N TYR A 44 9.65 7.01 2.86
CA TYR A 44 10.92 6.40 3.25
C TYR A 44 12.12 7.27 2.84
N ARG A 45 12.14 7.76 1.59
CA ARG A 45 13.24 8.61 1.10
C ARG A 45 13.30 9.97 1.81
N ILE A 46 12.16 10.62 2.00
CA ILE A 46 12.08 11.95 2.61
C ILE A 46 12.46 11.89 4.08
N SER A 47 11.96 10.90 4.84
CA SER A 47 12.30 10.75 6.25
C SER A 47 13.79 10.47 6.47
N GLY A 48 14.39 9.56 5.69
CA GLY A 48 15.83 9.30 5.75
C GLY A 48 16.66 10.53 5.39
N MET A 49 16.28 11.24 4.33
CA MET A 49 16.97 12.46 3.90
C MET A 49 16.86 13.57 4.96
N LEU A 50 15.71 13.73 5.60
CA LEU A 50 15.55 14.70 6.70
C LEU A 50 16.42 14.35 7.91
N VAL A 51 16.48 13.09 8.31
CA VAL A 51 17.35 12.68 9.44
C VAL A 51 18.82 12.98 9.13
N ILE A 52 19.28 12.69 7.90
CA ILE A 52 20.66 12.98 7.48
C ILE A 52 20.90 14.49 7.44
N LEU A 53 20.00 15.28 6.84
CA LEU A 53 20.14 16.72 6.75
C LEU A 53 20.16 17.37 8.13
N VAL A 54 19.23 16.99 9.02
CA VAL A 54 19.18 17.52 10.37
C VAL A 54 20.44 17.10 11.15
N GLY A 55 20.80 15.82 11.10
CA GLY A 55 22.02 15.32 11.75
C GLY A 55 23.30 16.00 11.28
N ALA A 56 23.46 16.20 9.96
CA ALA A 56 24.60 16.88 9.37
C ALA A 56 24.59 18.40 9.62
N SER A 57 23.42 19.00 9.86
CA SER A 57 23.29 20.42 10.20
C SER A 57 23.61 20.72 11.67
N LEU A 58 23.55 19.72 12.57
CA LEU A 58 23.81 19.92 14.00
C LEU A 58 25.20 20.55 14.27
N PRO A 59 26.33 20.08 13.69
CA PRO A 59 27.64 20.71 13.90
C PRO A 59 27.71 22.18 13.46
N VAL A 60 26.95 22.56 12.42
CA VAL A 60 26.89 23.93 11.92
C VAL A 60 26.03 24.79 12.84
N LEU A 61 24.91 24.24 13.31
CA LEU A 61 24.02 24.91 14.25
C LEU A 61 24.65 25.11 15.64
N THR A 62 25.58 24.24 16.04
CA THR A 62 26.31 24.37 17.31
C THR A 62 27.50 25.33 17.22
N SER A 63 28.11 25.53 16.05
CA SER A 63 29.27 26.42 15.89
C SER A 63 28.91 27.90 15.74
N LEU A 64 27.72 28.22 15.23
CA LEU A 64 27.24 29.59 15.11
C LEU A 64 26.66 30.10 16.44
N ASP A 65 26.82 31.40 16.71
CA ASP A 65 26.22 32.08 17.86
C ASP A 65 25.07 32.97 17.39
N TYR A 66 23.86 32.70 17.87
CA TYR A 66 22.64 33.39 17.48
C TYR A 66 21.59 33.29 18.59
N ALA A 67 20.63 34.23 18.59
CA ALA A 67 19.53 34.23 19.55
C ALA A 67 18.66 32.97 19.41
N ASN A 68 18.25 32.37 20.53
CA ASN A 68 17.42 31.15 20.60
C ASN A 68 18.09 29.86 20.10
N LYS A 69 19.43 29.78 20.10
CA LYS A 69 20.20 28.58 19.72
C LYS A 69 19.76 27.29 20.42
N GLU A 70 19.54 27.36 21.73
CA GLU A 70 19.08 26.20 22.51
C GLU A 70 17.74 25.65 22.03
N VAL A 71 16.82 26.53 21.63
CA VAL A 71 15.49 26.15 21.12
C VAL A 71 15.62 25.43 19.77
N VAL A 72 16.46 25.94 18.87
CA VAL A 72 16.67 25.33 17.55
C VAL A 72 17.33 23.95 17.66
N ILE A 73 18.33 23.81 18.52
CA ILE A 73 19.00 22.53 18.76
C ILE A 73 18.04 21.52 19.39
N SER A 74 17.24 21.94 20.37
CA SER A 74 16.23 21.09 21.01
C SER A 74 15.17 20.63 20.00
N LEU A 75 14.67 21.55 19.16
CA LEU A 75 13.72 21.22 18.10
C LEU A 75 14.31 20.23 17.09
N ALA A 76 15.57 20.41 16.68
CA ALA A 76 16.27 19.48 15.80
C ALA A 76 16.37 18.08 16.42
N GLY A 77 16.70 18.00 17.72
CA GLY A 77 16.73 16.73 18.47
C GLY A 77 15.36 16.04 18.51
N VAL A 78 14.29 16.80 18.80
CA VAL A 78 12.91 16.28 18.80
C VAL A 78 12.50 15.79 17.42
N VAL A 79 12.84 16.51 16.36
CA VAL A 79 12.56 16.10 14.97
C VAL A 79 13.30 14.81 14.63
N VAL A 80 14.59 14.69 14.98
CA VAL A 80 15.37 13.46 14.73
C VAL A 80 14.80 12.29 15.52
N ALA A 81 14.52 12.47 16.81
CA ALA A 81 13.94 11.44 17.66
C ALA A 81 12.55 11.00 17.15
N GLY A 82 11.70 11.96 16.79
CA GLY A 82 10.38 11.71 16.22
C GLY A 82 10.45 10.97 14.88
N LEU A 83 11.32 11.39 13.96
CA LEU A 83 11.53 10.70 12.68
C LEU A 83 12.11 9.30 12.86
N THR A 84 13.02 9.12 13.82
CA THR A 84 13.62 7.82 14.14
C THR A 84 12.60 6.87 14.74
N GLY A 85 11.81 7.34 15.70
CA GLY A 85 10.69 6.60 16.30
C GLY A 85 9.63 6.25 15.26
N LEU A 86 9.24 7.21 14.41
CA LEU A 86 8.29 6.98 13.32
C LEU A 86 8.81 5.98 12.30
N ARG A 87 10.12 6.01 11.99
CA ARG A 87 10.77 5.04 11.11
C ARG A 87 10.76 3.65 11.72
N ALA A 88 11.04 3.53 13.01
CA ALA A 88 11.03 2.25 13.75
C ALA A 88 9.61 1.69 13.85
N PHE A 89 8.63 2.52 14.20
CA PHE A 89 7.24 2.11 14.40
C PHE A 89 6.56 1.70 13.09
N TYR A 90 6.66 2.53 12.05
CA TYR A 90 5.90 2.29 10.83
C TYR A 90 6.53 1.21 9.93
N ARG A 91 7.78 0.80 10.21
CA ARG A 91 8.54 -0.21 9.42
C ARG A 91 8.28 -0.04 7.91
N TRP A 92 8.45 1.19 7.41
CA TRP A 92 8.08 1.62 6.05
C TRP A 92 8.56 0.67 4.94
N ASP A 93 9.70 0.01 5.17
CA ASP A 93 10.29 -0.98 4.28
C ASP A 93 9.42 -2.25 4.13
N GLN A 94 8.99 -2.83 5.25
CA GLN A 94 8.12 -4.01 5.29
C GLN A 94 6.74 -3.72 4.68
N SER A 95 6.18 -2.54 5.00
CA SER A 95 4.94 -2.08 4.39
C SER A 95 5.07 -1.97 2.87
N TRP A 96 6.17 -1.42 2.35
CA TRP A 96 6.37 -1.30 0.90
C TRP A 96 6.48 -2.67 0.21
N ILE A 97 7.24 -3.61 0.79
CA ILE A 97 7.39 -4.97 0.26
C ILE A 97 6.03 -5.68 0.24
N LEU A 98 5.27 -5.61 1.33
CA LEU A 98 3.95 -6.22 1.44
C LEU A 98 3.02 -5.71 0.34
N LEU A 99 2.91 -4.38 0.18
CA LEU A 99 2.06 -3.77 -0.84
C LEU A 99 2.49 -4.16 -2.26
N ARG A 100 3.79 -4.24 -2.52
CA ARG A 100 4.30 -4.60 -3.85
C ARG A 100 4.02 -6.07 -4.17
N ASN A 101 4.14 -6.96 -3.18
CA ASN A 101 3.78 -8.36 -3.32
C ASN A 101 2.28 -8.53 -3.58
N SER A 102 1.42 -7.78 -2.87
CA SER A 102 -0.02 -7.74 -3.14
C SER A 102 -0.34 -7.26 -4.56
N GLU A 103 0.32 -6.21 -5.05
CA GLU A 103 0.14 -5.70 -6.42
C GLU A 103 0.51 -6.77 -7.47
N MET A 104 1.62 -7.48 -7.25
CA MET A 104 2.06 -8.58 -8.12
C MET A 104 1.06 -9.74 -8.08
N ALA A 105 0.54 -10.11 -6.91
CA ALA A 105 -0.45 -11.16 -6.77
C ALA A 105 -1.78 -10.82 -7.46
N VAL A 106 -2.26 -9.59 -7.29
CA VAL A 106 -3.46 -9.07 -7.99
C VAL A 106 -3.24 -9.08 -9.50
N THR A 107 -2.06 -8.65 -9.95
CA THR A 107 -1.70 -8.67 -11.38
C THR A 107 -1.65 -10.09 -11.95
N ALA A 108 -1.06 -11.03 -11.23
CA ALA A 108 -0.99 -12.42 -11.65
C ALA A 108 -2.39 -13.04 -11.74
N ALA A 109 -3.23 -12.83 -10.72
CA ALA A 109 -4.62 -13.31 -10.73
C ALA A 109 -5.44 -12.70 -11.88
N TYR A 110 -5.24 -11.41 -12.17
CA TYR A 110 -5.89 -10.73 -13.29
C TYR A 110 -5.46 -11.31 -14.64
N LEU A 111 -4.16 -11.55 -14.83
CA LEU A 111 -3.65 -12.17 -16.06
C LEU A 111 -4.16 -13.59 -16.22
N GLU A 112 -4.11 -14.40 -15.16
CA GLU A 112 -4.62 -15.77 -15.14
C GLU A 112 -6.08 -15.84 -15.56
N TRP A 113 -6.93 -14.95 -15.02
CA TRP A 113 -8.32 -14.82 -15.43
C TRP A 113 -8.42 -14.39 -16.90
N LYS A 114 -7.75 -13.32 -17.32
CA LYS A 114 -7.82 -12.79 -18.70
C LYS A 114 -7.31 -13.78 -19.76
N THR A 115 -6.32 -14.61 -19.43
CA THR A 115 -5.76 -15.62 -20.35
C THR A 115 -6.48 -16.96 -20.29
N ALA A 116 -7.46 -17.13 -19.39
CA ALA A 116 -8.24 -18.35 -19.31
C ALA A 116 -9.02 -18.58 -20.62
N PRO A 117 -9.03 -19.80 -21.16
CA PRO A 117 -9.76 -20.12 -22.39
C PRO A 117 -11.23 -19.74 -22.28
N GLY A 118 -11.75 -19.04 -23.28
CA GLY A 118 -13.17 -18.67 -23.34
C GLY A 118 -13.57 -17.50 -22.46
N ASN A 119 -12.63 -16.79 -21.83
CA ASN A 119 -12.96 -15.65 -20.96
C ASN A 119 -13.09 -14.31 -21.71
N PHE A 120 -12.50 -14.20 -22.91
CA PHE A 120 -12.61 -13.04 -23.81
C PHE A 120 -12.60 -13.47 -25.29
N PRO A 121 -13.36 -12.81 -26.18
CA PRO A 121 -14.35 -11.75 -25.93
C PRO A 121 -15.62 -12.26 -25.24
N VAL A 122 -16.45 -11.34 -24.73
CA VAL A 122 -17.77 -11.66 -24.15
C VAL A 122 -18.58 -12.42 -25.20
N SER A 123 -19.03 -13.62 -24.86
CA SER A 123 -19.79 -14.45 -25.81
C SER A 123 -21.26 -14.05 -25.84
N GLU A 124 -21.86 -14.05 -27.03
CA GLU A 124 -23.31 -13.90 -27.21
C GLU A 124 -24.06 -15.20 -26.87
N ASP A 125 -23.35 -16.33 -26.84
CA ASP A 125 -23.88 -17.62 -26.42
C ASP A 125 -24.14 -17.63 -24.92
N ALA A 126 -25.37 -17.95 -24.53
CA ALA A 126 -25.82 -17.97 -23.14
C ALA A 126 -25.05 -18.98 -22.27
N GLU A 127 -24.68 -20.15 -22.83
CA GLU A 127 -23.91 -21.15 -22.08
C GLU A 127 -22.48 -20.66 -21.80
N GLN A 128 -21.83 -20.10 -22.82
CA GLN A 128 -20.48 -19.54 -22.67
C GLN A 128 -20.48 -18.31 -21.76
N ARG A 129 -21.50 -17.46 -21.83
CA ARG A 129 -21.65 -16.31 -20.95
C ARG A 129 -21.79 -16.73 -19.48
N ALA A 130 -22.56 -17.79 -19.18
CA ALA A 130 -22.66 -18.31 -17.81
C ALA A 130 -21.31 -18.83 -17.28
N VAL A 131 -20.49 -19.45 -18.14
CA VAL A 131 -19.13 -19.88 -17.80
C VAL A 131 -18.22 -18.67 -17.51
N GLN A 132 -18.30 -17.62 -18.33
CA GLN A 132 -17.55 -16.37 -18.14
C GLN A 132 -17.95 -15.64 -16.85
N GLU A 133 -19.25 -15.54 -16.57
CA GLU A 133 -19.76 -14.93 -15.34
C GLU A 133 -19.29 -15.70 -14.09
N LYS A 134 -19.34 -17.04 -14.12
CA LYS A 134 -18.81 -17.88 -13.04
C LYS A 134 -17.31 -17.69 -12.83
N ALA A 135 -16.53 -17.61 -13.90
CA ALA A 135 -15.10 -17.33 -13.84
C ALA A 135 -14.81 -15.93 -13.26
N ALA A 136 -15.61 -14.93 -13.63
CA ALA A 136 -15.52 -13.57 -13.10
C ALA A 136 -15.86 -13.51 -11.59
N CYS A 137 -16.89 -14.21 -11.13
CA CYS A 137 -17.18 -14.34 -9.69
C CYS A 137 -16.02 -14.97 -8.92
N ALA A 138 -15.50 -16.10 -9.41
CA ALA A 138 -14.36 -16.77 -8.78
C ALA A 138 -13.11 -15.86 -8.72
N PHE A 139 -12.90 -15.03 -9.74
CA PHE A 139 -11.83 -14.04 -9.75
C PHE A 139 -12.06 -12.92 -8.72
N ILE A 140 -13.28 -12.39 -8.59
CA ILE A 140 -13.62 -11.39 -7.56
C ILE A 140 -13.37 -11.96 -6.15
N ASP A 141 -13.77 -13.20 -5.89
CA ASP A 141 -13.53 -13.88 -4.61
C ASP A 141 -12.02 -14.03 -4.34
N LYS A 142 -11.24 -14.42 -5.35
CA LYS A 142 -9.78 -14.50 -5.27
C LYS A 142 -9.15 -13.14 -4.92
N LEU A 143 -9.64 -12.05 -5.51
CA LEU A 143 -9.19 -10.69 -5.14
C LEU A 143 -9.56 -10.33 -3.70
N GLY A 144 -10.74 -10.73 -3.23
CA GLY A 144 -11.17 -10.54 -1.84
C GLY A 144 -10.26 -11.28 -0.85
N GLU A 145 -9.89 -12.53 -1.17
CA GLU A 145 -8.99 -13.33 -0.35
C GLU A 145 -7.58 -12.75 -0.31
N LEU A 146 -7.03 -12.29 -1.45
CA LEU A 146 -5.73 -11.59 -1.48
C LEU A 146 -5.72 -10.36 -0.56
N ARG A 147 -6.81 -9.58 -0.56
CA ARG A 147 -6.94 -8.41 0.34
C ARG A 147 -7.04 -8.82 1.81
N ARG A 148 -7.73 -9.92 2.12
CA ARG A 148 -7.84 -10.45 3.48
C ARG A 148 -6.49 -10.95 4.00
N GLN A 149 -5.71 -11.63 3.15
CA GLN A 149 -4.36 -12.08 3.47
C GLN A 149 -3.43 -10.90 3.73
N GLU A 150 -3.46 -9.87 2.87
CA GLU A 150 -2.70 -8.64 3.11
C GLU A 150 -3.05 -8.00 4.46
N ALA A 151 -4.35 -7.85 4.76
CA ALA A 151 -4.77 -7.26 6.03
C ALA A 151 -4.25 -8.08 7.21
N THR A 152 -4.38 -9.40 7.17
CA THR A 152 -3.88 -10.30 8.22
C THR A 152 -2.37 -10.16 8.40
N THR A 153 -1.60 -10.14 7.31
CA THR A 153 -0.14 -9.98 7.36
C THR A 153 0.25 -8.60 7.90
N TYR A 154 -0.41 -7.54 7.43
CA TYR A 154 -0.18 -6.18 7.92
C TYR A 154 -0.41 -6.08 9.43
N PHE A 155 -1.54 -6.58 9.94
CA PHE A 155 -1.85 -6.50 11.36
C PHE A 155 -0.99 -7.42 12.23
N LYS A 156 -0.54 -8.57 11.70
CA LYS A 156 0.44 -9.43 12.39
C LYS A 156 1.76 -8.70 12.63
N ASP A 157 2.20 -7.91 11.65
CA ASP A 157 3.46 -7.15 11.72
C ASP A 157 3.35 -5.83 12.50
N VAL A 158 2.13 -5.37 12.80
CA VAL A 158 1.82 -4.17 13.61
C VAL A 158 1.66 -4.51 15.10
N ALA A 159 1.95 -5.75 15.52
CA ALA A 159 1.96 -6.11 16.93
C ALA A 159 2.83 -5.13 17.74
N PHE A 160 2.24 -4.53 18.78
CA PHE A 160 2.98 -3.75 19.76
C PHE A 160 4.11 -4.63 20.34
N PRO A 161 5.28 -4.06 20.66
CA PRO A 161 6.35 -4.83 21.28
C PRO A 161 5.79 -5.58 22.49
N ASP A 162 5.98 -6.90 22.51
CA ASP A 162 5.53 -7.75 23.61
C ASP A 162 6.06 -7.18 24.93
N LEU A 163 5.16 -6.84 25.84
CA LEU A 163 5.47 -6.48 27.23
C LEU A 163 6.08 -7.67 28.03
N ASN A 164 6.46 -8.75 27.37
CA ASN A 164 7.03 -9.96 27.97
C ASN A 164 8.57 -9.88 28.15
N GLY A 165 9.17 -8.71 27.89
CA GLY A 165 10.57 -8.41 28.22
C GLY A 165 10.81 -8.04 29.69
N ALA A 166 9.76 -7.77 30.47
CA ALA A 166 9.87 -7.57 31.91
C ALA A 166 9.77 -8.93 32.63
N LYS A 167 10.82 -9.76 32.50
CA LYS A 167 11.02 -10.83 33.47
C LYS A 167 11.49 -10.18 34.78
N THR A 168 10.56 -10.07 35.72
CA THR A 168 10.86 -9.98 37.16
C THR A 168 11.76 -11.11 37.61
#